data_AF-A0A2H0TE80-F1
#
_entry.id   AF-A0A2H0TE80-F1
#
_cell.length_a   1.000
_cell.length_b   1.000
_cell.length_c   1.000
_cell.angle_alpha   90.00
_cell.angle_beta   90.00
_cell.angle_gamma   90.00
#
_symmetry.space_group_name_H-M   'P 1'
#
loop_
_entity.id
_entity.type
_entity.pdbx_description
1 polymer ?
#
loop_
_entity_poly.entity_id
_entity_poly.type
_entity_poly.pdbx_seq_one_letter_code
_entity_poly.pdbx_strand_id
1 'polypeptide(L)'
;MEEQQLQKKTYPPPMWARNTSPLTRRLLFIVAGVLLVAGLAFAGYSIWKGGSGEDDIVFCTQDAMLCPDGSYVGRTGPNCEFAPCPERKEQEGLFKTSGTVYGKVSIGPLCPVEPCKNPPDVYSAQTLVFAPSGGGRPVDEPFYAPLSPDGSYSIDLPESNYSVSLLGCSYLGCGAVFPKEVFVQANKTVELNIDIDTGIR
;
A
#
# COMPACT_ATOMS: atom_id res chain seq x y z
N MET A 1 -2.57 115.50 19.68
CA MET A 1 -3.77 114.69 19.42
C MET A 1 -3.47 113.93 18.13
N GLU A 2 -2.56 112.95 18.14
CA GLU A 2 -2.72 111.63 18.75
C GLU A 2 -4.02 110.98 18.30
N GLU A 3 -3.93 110.08 17.31
CA GLU A 3 -4.52 108.74 17.36
C GLU A 3 -3.70 107.81 16.45
N GLN A 4 -2.68 107.24 17.08
CA GLN A 4 -2.31 105.82 17.03
C GLN A 4 -2.45 105.07 15.69
N GLN A 5 -1.32 105.01 15.01
CA GLN A 5 -0.92 103.91 14.14
C GLN A 5 -1.02 102.57 14.90
N LEU A 6 -2.11 101.84 14.71
CA LEU A 6 -2.18 100.40 15.01
C LEU A 6 -1.33 99.65 13.98
N GLN A 7 -0.02 99.75 14.17
CA GLN A 7 0.97 99.01 13.40
C GLN A 7 0.78 97.52 13.70
N LYS A 8 0.12 96.82 12.76
CA LYS A 8 0.08 95.36 12.70
C LYS A 8 1.51 94.84 12.75
N LYS A 9 1.93 94.35 13.91
CA LYS A 9 3.16 93.57 14.07
C LYS A 9 2.92 92.22 13.39
N THR A 10 3.37 92.10 12.14
CA THR A 10 3.32 90.86 11.37
C THR A 10 4.32 89.87 11.98
N TYR A 11 3.84 88.82 12.63
CA TYR A 11 4.67 87.70 13.07
C TYR A 11 4.85 86.70 11.91
N PRO A 12 6.06 86.17 11.67
CA PRO A 12 6.25 85.11 10.69
C PRO A 12 5.52 83.82 11.14
N PRO A 13 4.96 83.03 10.20
CA PRO A 13 4.26 81.80 10.55
C PRO A 13 5.21 80.71 11.10
N PRO A 14 4.71 79.77 11.93
CA PRO A 14 5.52 78.72 12.53
C PRO A 14 6.00 77.65 11.52
N MET A 15 7.24 77.17 11.72
CA MET A 15 8.01 76.30 10.81
C MET A 15 7.48 74.85 10.60
N TRP A 16 6.32 74.48 11.16
CA TRP A 16 5.74 73.15 10.96
C TRP A 16 4.71 73.08 9.83
N ALA A 17 4.33 74.23 9.25
CA ALA A 17 3.46 74.28 8.07
C ALA A 17 4.26 73.96 6.78
N ARG A 18 4.82 72.73 6.70
CA ARG A 18 5.31 72.20 5.43
C ARG A 18 4.10 71.78 4.59
N ASN A 19 3.82 72.61 3.59
CA ASN A 19 2.86 72.35 2.53
C ASN A 19 3.33 71.10 1.73
N THR A 20 2.84 69.92 2.10
CA THR A 20 3.16 68.69 1.37
C THR A 20 2.35 68.67 0.08
N SER A 21 3.06 68.68 -1.05
CA SER A 21 2.45 68.72 -2.37
C SER A 21 1.44 67.57 -2.56
N PRO A 22 0.34 67.75 -3.31
CA PRO A 22 -0.70 66.74 -3.48
C PRO A 22 -0.18 65.40 -4.04
N LEU A 23 0.99 65.42 -4.69
CA LEU A 23 1.71 64.26 -5.20
C LEU A 23 2.37 63.41 -4.11
N THR A 24 2.96 64.05 -3.08
CA THR A 24 3.61 63.33 -1.97
C THR A 24 2.59 62.65 -1.07
N ARG A 25 1.41 63.26 -0.90
CA ARG A 25 0.28 62.65 -0.17
C ARG A 25 -0.31 61.44 -0.90
N ARG A 26 -0.40 61.46 -2.23
CA ARG A 26 -0.82 60.29 -3.04
C ARG A 26 0.19 59.15 -2.99
N LEU A 27 1.48 59.46 -3.06
CA LEU A 27 2.56 58.46 -2.91
C LEU A 27 2.53 57.77 -1.55
N LEU A 28 2.26 58.51 -0.46
CA LEU A 28 2.14 57.92 0.88
C LEU A 28 0.99 56.90 0.99
N PHE A 29 -0.17 57.17 0.38
CA PHE A 29 -1.29 56.22 0.37
C PHE A 29 -1.00 54.97 -0.47
N ILE A 30 -0.31 55.12 -1.61
CA ILE A 30 0.08 53.98 -2.45
C ILE A 30 1.07 53.08 -1.71
N VAL A 31 2.09 53.66 -1.08
CA VAL A 31 3.09 52.90 -0.30
C VAL A 31 2.44 52.21 0.90
N ALA A 32 1.56 52.90 1.63
CA ALA A 32 0.82 52.30 2.74
C ALA A 32 -0.09 51.15 2.29
N GLY A 33 -0.76 51.29 1.14
CA GLY A 33 -1.58 50.24 0.54
C GLY A 33 -0.78 49.01 0.13
N VAL A 34 0.38 49.19 -0.51
CA VAL A 34 1.27 48.08 -0.90
C VAL A 34 1.79 47.33 0.33
N LEU A 35 2.17 48.04 1.40
CA LEU A 35 2.61 47.43 2.65
C LEU A 35 1.49 46.63 3.34
N LEU A 36 0.26 47.11 3.31
CA LEU A 36 -0.91 46.38 3.83
C LEU A 36 -1.17 45.10 3.06
N VAL A 37 -1.14 45.14 1.73
CA VAL A 37 -1.37 43.97 0.88
C VAL A 37 -0.25 42.94 1.06
N ALA A 38 1.01 43.38 1.12
CA ALA A 38 2.14 42.50 1.38
C ALA A 38 2.06 41.84 2.78
N GLY A 39 1.65 42.60 3.81
CA GLY A 39 1.45 42.08 5.15
C GLY A 39 0.34 41.02 5.23
N LEU A 40 -0.80 41.25 4.58
CA LEU A 40 -1.90 40.28 4.52
C LEU A 40 -1.53 39.02 3.75
N ALA A 41 -0.81 39.14 2.63
CA ALA A 41 -0.31 38.00 1.87
C ALA A 41 0.70 37.16 2.69
N PHE A 42 1.60 37.82 3.42
CA PHE A 42 2.57 37.16 4.29
C PHE A 42 1.90 36.44 5.47
N ALA A 43 0.91 37.08 6.11
CA ALA A 43 0.13 36.46 7.18
C ALA A 43 -0.65 35.23 6.68
N GLY A 44 -1.32 35.33 5.52
CA GLY A 44 -2.00 34.20 4.89
C GLY A 44 -1.05 33.05 4.54
N TYR A 45 0.14 33.38 4.01
CA TYR A 45 1.18 32.37 3.73
C TYR A 45 1.71 31.69 4.99
N SER A 46 1.82 32.43 6.10
CA SER A 46 2.30 31.90 7.38
C SER A 46 1.29 30.94 8.01
N ILE A 47 0.00 31.22 7.88
CA ILE A 47 -1.09 30.33 8.31
C ILE A 47 -1.13 29.08 7.43
N TRP A 48 -0.88 29.21 6.13
CA TRP A 48 -0.91 28.06 5.22
C TRP A 48 0.29 27.11 5.39
N LYS A 49 1.45 27.61 5.82
CA LYS A 49 2.63 26.78 6.12
C LYS A 49 2.65 26.20 7.54
N GLY A 50 1.78 26.64 8.45
CA GLY A 50 1.79 26.28 9.87
C GLY A 50 1.12 24.95 10.24
N GLY A 51 0.90 24.04 9.29
CA GLY A 51 0.38 22.70 9.56
C GLY A 51 1.50 21.70 9.87
N SER A 52 2.10 21.77 11.05
CA SER A 52 3.01 20.74 11.55
C SER A 52 2.21 19.61 12.18
N GLY A 53 1.99 18.54 11.41
CA GLY A 53 1.68 17.23 11.97
C GLY A 53 2.89 16.77 12.78
N GLU A 54 2.65 16.49 14.06
CA GLU A 54 3.64 15.89 14.95
C GLU A 54 3.79 14.43 14.55
N ASP A 55 4.70 14.16 13.61
CA ASP A 55 5.12 12.79 13.26
C ASP A 55 6.03 12.30 14.39
N ASP A 56 5.41 11.83 15.48
CA ASP A 56 6.12 11.12 16.54
C ASP A 56 6.69 9.84 15.90
N ILE A 57 8.02 9.76 15.79
CA ILE A 57 8.68 8.62 15.15
C ILE A 57 8.61 7.43 16.11
N VAL A 58 7.53 6.66 16.01
CA VAL A 58 7.32 5.44 16.79
C VAL A 58 8.09 4.28 16.14
N PHE A 59 9.04 3.72 16.89
CA PHE A 59 9.77 2.53 16.49
C PHE A 59 9.05 1.28 17.00
N CYS A 60 8.54 0.45 16.10
CA CYS A 60 7.93 -0.83 16.43
C CYS A 60 8.92 -1.98 16.30
N THR A 61 8.68 -3.07 17.04
CA THR A 61 9.46 -4.32 16.93
C THR A 61 9.28 -4.94 15.54
N GLN A 62 10.32 -5.61 15.03
CA GLN A 62 10.32 -6.26 13.71
C GLN A 62 9.58 -7.62 13.72
N ASP A 63 8.42 -7.67 14.36
CA ASP A 63 7.58 -8.85 14.39
C ASP A 63 6.75 -8.93 13.11
N ALA A 64 6.56 -10.15 12.59
CA ALA A 64 5.73 -10.42 11.43
C ALA A 64 4.61 -11.41 11.80
N MET A 65 3.39 -11.12 11.36
CA MET A 65 2.23 -12.00 11.50
C MET A 65 1.89 -12.59 10.12
N LEU A 66 1.74 -13.91 10.06
CA LEU A 66 1.29 -14.62 8.86
C LEU A 66 -0.22 -14.42 8.67
N CYS A 67 -0.62 -13.94 7.51
CA CYS A 67 -2.00 -13.75 7.14
C CYS A 67 -2.58 -15.01 6.46
N PRO A 68 -3.92 -15.18 6.44
CA PRO A 68 -4.56 -16.34 5.81
C PRO A 68 -4.30 -16.49 4.31
N ASP A 69 -3.86 -15.43 3.64
CA ASP A 69 -3.44 -15.41 2.23
C ASP A 69 -1.98 -15.85 2.04
N GLY A 70 -1.24 -16.09 3.12
CA GLY A 70 0.18 -16.43 3.10
C GLY A 70 1.12 -15.22 3.11
N SER A 71 0.61 -13.99 3.10
CA SER A 71 1.42 -12.78 3.23
C SER A 71 1.84 -12.52 4.68
N TYR A 72 2.79 -11.61 4.89
CA TYR A 72 3.26 -11.21 6.23
C TYR A 72 3.02 -9.73 6.47
N VAL A 73 2.44 -9.40 7.63
CA VAL A 73 2.22 -8.02 8.06
C VAL A 73 3.02 -7.71 9.31
N GLY A 74 3.58 -6.49 9.37
CA GLY A 74 4.31 -5.98 10.52
C GLY A 74 3.46 -5.16 11.47
N ARG A 75 4.05 -4.76 12.60
CA ARG A 75 3.46 -3.78 13.52
C ARG A 75 3.57 -2.37 12.96
N THR A 76 2.51 -1.58 13.10
CA THR A 76 2.42 -0.19 12.62
C THR A 76 1.56 0.67 13.55
N GLY A 77 1.60 1.98 13.34
CA GLY A 77 0.85 2.98 14.10
C GLY A 77 1.42 3.30 15.50
N PRO A 78 0.79 4.23 16.23
CA PRO A 78 1.30 4.74 17.50
C PRO A 78 1.31 3.69 18.62
N ASN A 79 0.47 2.65 18.51
CA ASN A 79 0.39 1.56 19.48
C ASN A 79 1.14 0.28 19.03
N CYS A 80 1.85 0.31 17.90
CA CYS A 80 2.55 -0.86 17.34
C CYS A 80 1.68 -2.11 17.22
N GLU A 81 0.48 -1.94 16.69
CA GLU A 81 -0.47 -3.03 16.42
C GLU A 81 -0.19 -3.63 15.03
N PHE A 82 -0.50 -4.91 14.83
CA PHE A 82 -0.35 -5.51 13.50
C PHE A 82 -1.24 -4.77 12.50
N ALA A 83 -0.66 -4.43 11.35
CA ALA A 83 -1.47 -3.93 10.24
C ALA A 83 -2.55 -4.98 9.90
N PRO A 84 -3.75 -4.54 9.50
CA PRO A 84 -4.75 -5.48 9.00
C PRO A 84 -4.15 -6.28 7.85
N CYS A 85 -4.43 -7.59 7.82
CA CYS A 85 -4.08 -8.42 6.68
C CYS A 85 -4.66 -7.78 5.42
N PRO A 86 -3.97 -7.86 4.27
CA PRO A 86 -4.62 -7.55 3.02
C PRO A 86 -5.90 -8.39 2.98
N GLU A 87 -7.05 -7.72 2.90
CA GLU A 87 -8.27 -8.41 2.48
C GLU A 87 -7.88 -9.14 1.21
N ARG A 88 -8.24 -10.43 1.08
CA ARG A 88 -8.10 -11.13 -0.19
C ARG A 88 -8.66 -10.17 -1.20
N LYS A 89 -7.79 -9.54 -1.99
CA LYS A 89 -8.24 -8.86 -3.17
C LYS A 89 -8.69 -10.02 -4.01
N GLU A 90 -9.97 -10.36 -3.86
CA GLU A 90 -10.82 -10.60 -4.99
C GLU A 90 -10.38 -9.52 -5.98
N GLN A 91 -9.50 -9.93 -6.88
CA GLN A 91 -9.28 -9.24 -8.11
C GLN A 91 -10.53 -9.47 -8.97
N GLU A 92 -11.72 -9.20 -8.40
CA GLU A 92 -12.99 -8.99 -9.07
C GLU A 92 -12.78 -7.74 -9.93
N GLY A 93 -12.07 -7.91 -11.04
CA GLY A 93 -11.84 -6.87 -12.02
C GLY A 93 -10.40 -6.66 -12.49
N LEU A 94 -9.37 -7.30 -11.92
CA LEU A 94 -8.01 -7.20 -12.51
C LEU A 94 -7.79 -8.22 -13.62
N PHE A 95 -8.37 -9.42 -13.49
CA PHE A 95 -8.36 -10.41 -14.55
C PHE A 95 -9.75 -10.54 -15.15
N LYS A 96 -9.96 -9.87 -16.29
CA LYS A 96 -11.17 -10.02 -17.11
C LYS A 96 -11.32 -11.45 -17.66
N THR A 97 -10.26 -12.24 -17.55
CA THR A 97 -10.11 -13.60 -18.06
C THR A 97 -9.40 -14.44 -16.99
N SER A 98 -10.15 -14.95 -16.01
CA SER A 98 -9.67 -15.93 -15.01
C SER A 98 -10.47 -17.22 -15.11
N GLY A 99 -9.88 -18.34 -14.71
CA GLY A 99 -10.53 -19.64 -14.55
C GLY A 99 -10.14 -20.28 -13.22
N THR A 100 -10.83 -21.34 -12.82
CA THR A 100 -10.62 -22.00 -11.53
C THR A 100 -9.86 -23.30 -11.74
N VAL A 101 -8.79 -23.53 -10.97
CA VAL A 101 -8.13 -24.83 -10.87
C VAL A 101 -8.47 -25.43 -9.51
N TYR A 102 -8.94 -26.66 -9.52
CA TYR A 102 -9.24 -27.41 -8.30
C TYR A 102 -8.74 -28.85 -8.42
N GLY A 103 -8.60 -29.52 -7.30
CA GLY A 103 -8.25 -30.93 -7.30
C GLY A 103 -7.80 -31.43 -5.94
N LYS A 104 -7.21 -32.61 -5.95
CA LYS A 104 -6.70 -33.26 -4.75
C LYS A 104 -5.25 -33.68 -4.94
N VAL A 105 -4.44 -33.41 -3.93
CA VAL A 105 -3.10 -33.97 -3.77
C VAL A 105 -3.22 -35.22 -2.91
N SER A 106 -2.76 -36.35 -3.42
CA SER A 106 -2.66 -37.61 -2.70
C SER A 106 -1.19 -37.93 -2.46
N ILE A 107 -0.81 -38.13 -1.21
CA ILE A 107 0.57 -38.48 -0.81
C ILE A 107 0.52 -39.81 -0.10
N GLY A 108 1.11 -40.82 -0.69
CA GLY A 108 1.10 -42.15 -0.11
C GLY A 108 2.14 -43.07 -0.73
N PRO A 109 2.42 -44.19 -0.06
CA PRO A 109 2.03 -44.52 1.31
C PRO A 109 2.83 -43.70 2.35
N LEU A 110 2.20 -43.33 3.47
CA LEU A 110 2.88 -42.54 4.52
C LEU A 110 3.64 -43.39 5.54
N CYS A 111 3.31 -44.68 5.63
CA CYS A 111 3.88 -45.63 6.56
C CYS A 111 4.19 -46.94 5.81
N PRO A 112 5.20 -47.73 6.23
CA PRO A 112 5.46 -49.05 5.65
C PRO A 112 4.30 -50.06 5.80
N VAL A 113 3.39 -49.86 6.77
CA VAL A 113 2.24 -50.73 7.03
C VAL A 113 0.98 -49.89 7.24
N GLU A 114 -0.10 -50.19 6.51
CA GLU A 114 -1.41 -49.54 6.62
C GLU A 114 -2.36 -50.38 7.49
N PRO A 115 -3.23 -49.77 8.34
CA PRO A 115 -3.52 -48.34 8.50
C PRO A 115 -2.69 -47.66 9.62
N CYS A 116 -2.19 -46.45 9.35
CA CYS A 116 -1.47 -45.65 10.35
C CYS A 116 -2.41 -45.25 11.51
N LYS A 117 -1.97 -45.42 12.76
CA LYS A 117 -2.68 -44.91 13.93
C LYS A 117 -2.35 -43.43 14.09
N ASN A 118 -3.31 -42.55 13.77
CA ASN A 118 -3.16 -41.08 13.75
C ASN A 118 -2.10 -40.61 12.74
N PRO A 119 -2.40 -40.62 11.43
CA PRO A 119 -1.48 -40.04 10.46
C PRO A 119 -1.26 -38.55 10.81
N PRO A 120 -0.01 -38.05 10.78
CA PRO A 120 0.22 -36.61 10.86
C PRO A 120 -0.52 -35.93 9.70
N ASP A 121 -1.04 -34.73 9.93
CA ASP A 121 -1.63 -33.92 8.85
C ASP A 121 -0.49 -33.41 7.97
N VAL A 122 -0.17 -34.18 6.94
CA VAL A 122 0.91 -33.89 5.99
C VAL A 122 0.47 -32.82 4.98
N TYR A 123 -0.84 -32.59 4.84
CA TYR A 123 -1.40 -31.72 3.80
C TYR A 123 -1.45 -30.26 4.23
N SER A 124 -1.89 -29.96 5.46
CA SER A 124 -2.06 -28.56 5.90
C SER A 124 -0.78 -27.74 5.97
N ALA A 125 0.38 -28.38 5.96
CA ALA A 125 1.69 -27.72 5.90
C ALA A 125 2.18 -27.46 4.46
N GLN A 126 1.42 -27.88 3.45
CA GLN A 126 1.82 -27.83 2.05
C GLN A 126 1.03 -26.79 1.26
N THR A 127 1.73 -26.20 0.29
CA THR A 127 1.21 -25.15 -0.57
C THR A 127 1.65 -25.41 -2.00
N LEU A 128 0.68 -25.50 -2.93
CA LEU A 128 0.96 -25.52 -4.36
C LEU A 128 1.34 -24.12 -4.83
N VAL A 129 2.33 -24.07 -5.70
CA VAL A 129 2.84 -22.85 -6.34
C VAL A 129 2.53 -22.94 -7.82
N PHE A 130 1.75 -22.00 -8.32
CA PHE A 130 1.43 -21.84 -9.73
C PHE A 130 2.28 -20.70 -10.29
N ALA A 131 3.38 -21.05 -10.95
CA ALA A 131 4.26 -20.09 -11.60
C ALA A 131 3.82 -19.90 -13.06
N PRO A 132 3.45 -18.67 -13.50
CA PRO A 132 3.04 -18.44 -14.88
C PRO A 132 4.22 -18.63 -15.86
N SER A 133 3.98 -19.37 -16.94
CA SER A 133 4.97 -19.66 -17.99
C SER A 133 5.04 -18.57 -19.08
N GLY A 134 4.60 -17.34 -18.80
CA GLY A 134 4.77 -16.19 -19.71
C GLY A 134 3.99 -14.90 -19.37
N GLY A 135 4.70 -13.81 -19.09
CA GLY A 135 4.81 -12.64 -19.98
C GLY A 135 3.62 -11.66 -20.12
N GLY A 136 2.68 -11.61 -19.18
CA GLY A 136 1.69 -10.53 -19.08
C GLY A 136 2.04 -9.57 -17.94
N ARG A 137 1.88 -8.25 -18.09
CA ARG A 137 1.95 -7.34 -16.93
C ARG A 137 0.62 -7.38 -16.16
N PRO A 138 0.64 -7.45 -14.81
CA PRO A 138 1.81 -7.56 -13.92
C PRO A 138 1.92 -9.00 -13.40
N VAL A 139 2.55 -9.94 -14.13
CA VAL A 139 2.40 -11.37 -13.80
C VAL A 139 3.61 -12.22 -14.19
N ASP A 140 4.67 -12.14 -13.38
CA ASP A 140 5.63 -13.25 -13.20
C ASP A 140 5.63 -13.74 -11.72
N GLU A 141 4.72 -13.20 -10.90
CA GLU A 141 4.62 -13.59 -9.49
C GLU A 141 3.81 -14.88 -9.37
N PRO A 142 4.29 -15.88 -8.61
CA PRO A 142 3.58 -17.13 -8.42
C PRO A 142 2.34 -16.95 -7.57
N PHE A 143 1.32 -17.76 -7.84
CA PHE A 143 0.12 -17.86 -7.01
C PHE A 143 0.25 -19.06 -6.05
N TYR A 144 -0.28 -18.91 -4.85
CA TYR A 144 -0.14 -19.90 -3.78
C TYR A 144 -1.50 -20.48 -3.42
N ALA A 145 -1.63 -21.80 -3.45
CA ALA A 145 -2.83 -22.52 -3.03
C ALA A 145 -2.50 -23.46 -1.86
N PRO A 146 -2.85 -23.10 -0.61
CA PRO A 146 -2.67 -24.01 0.53
C PRO A 146 -3.59 -25.22 0.38
N LEU A 147 -3.12 -26.39 0.82
CA LEU A 147 -3.93 -27.60 0.84
C LEU A 147 -4.79 -27.64 2.11
N SER A 148 -6.01 -28.16 1.96
CA SER A 148 -6.87 -28.54 3.09
C SER A 148 -6.34 -29.81 3.78
N PRO A 149 -6.77 -30.12 5.01
CA PRO A 149 -6.33 -31.34 5.74
C PRO A 149 -6.61 -32.66 5.01
N ASP A 150 -7.55 -32.66 4.07
CA ASP A 150 -7.87 -33.81 3.24
C ASP A 150 -7.07 -33.87 1.92
N GLY A 151 -6.19 -32.90 1.68
CA GLY A 151 -5.39 -32.75 0.45
C GLY A 151 -6.08 -31.99 -0.68
N SER A 152 -7.30 -31.48 -0.47
CA SER A 152 -8.03 -30.71 -1.50
C SER A 152 -7.57 -29.26 -1.60
N TYR A 153 -7.65 -28.68 -2.81
CA TYR A 153 -7.36 -27.27 -3.06
C TYR A 153 -8.26 -26.70 -4.17
N SER A 154 -8.40 -25.38 -4.17
CA SER A 154 -9.09 -24.62 -5.23
C SER A 154 -8.51 -23.21 -5.29
N ILE A 155 -8.21 -22.72 -6.49
CA ILE A 155 -7.65 -21.38 -6.72
C ILE A 155 -8.13 -20.81 -8.05
N ASP A 156 -8.46 -19.52 -8.07
CA ASP A 156 -8.76 -18.78 -9.28
C ASP A 156 -7.50 -18.16 -9.84
N LEU A 157 -7.22 -18.45 -11.11
CA LEU A 157 -6.01 -18.04 -11.80
C LEU A 157 -6.36 -17.30 -13.10
N PRO A 158 -5.57 -16.30 -13.48
CA PRO A 158 -5.60 -15.73 -14.83
C PRO A 158 -5.55 -16.78 -15.94
N GLU A 159 -6.10 -16.45 -17.11
CA GLU A 159 -5.87 -17.22 -18.32
C GLU A 159 -4.39 -17.19 -18.70
N SER A 160 -3.69 -18.31 -18.48
CA SER A 160 -2.28 -18.51 -18.81
C SER A 160 -1.90 -19.99 -18.71
N ASN A 161 -0.69 -20.33 -19.16
CA ASN A 161 -0.02 -21.58 -18.83
C ASN A 161 0.71 -21.43 -17.50
N TYR A 162 0.56 -22.41 -16.61
CA TYR A 162 1.22 -22.45 -15.31
C TYR A 162 2.06 -23.71 -15.15
N SER A 163 3.26 -23.51 -14.63
CA SER A 163 4.08 -24.56 -14.05
C SER A 163 3.77 -24.68 -12.56
N VAL A 164 3.27 -25.84 -12.18
CA VAL A 164 2.81 -26.17 -10.83
C VAL A 164 3.91 -26.92 -10.09
N SER A 165 4.20 -26.49 -8.87
CA SER A 165 5.13 -27.16 -7.95
C SER A 165 4.60 -27.14 -6.52
N LEU A 166 5.22 -27.90 -5.61
CA LEU A 166 4.82 -27.97 -4.20
C LEU A 166 5.93 -27.37 -3.32
N LEU A 167 5.60 -26.37 -2.49
CA LEU A 167 6.56 -25.77 -1.57
C LEU A 167 7.09 -26.82 -0.57
N GLY A 168 8.40 -26.78 -0.34
CA GLY A 168 9.05 -27.64 0.66
C GLY A 168 9.15 -29.11 0.26
N CYS A 169 8.78 -29.50 -0.97
CA CYS A 169 8.82 -30.90 -1.38
C CYS A 169 10.19 -31.36 -1.92
N SER A 170 11.21 -31.31 -1.06
CA SER A 170 12.58 -31.74 -1.40
C SER A 170 12.82 -33.25 -1.17
N TYR A 171 11.94 -33.89 -0.41
CA TYR A 171 11.95 -35.32 -0.09
C TYR A 171 10.50 -35.80 -0.23
N LEU A 172 10.25 -37.08 -0.55
CA LEU A 172 8.94 -37.70 -0.90
C LEU A 172 8.66 -37.92 -2.42
N GLY A 173 9.67 -38.07 -3.29
CA GLY A 173 9.42 -38.46 -4.69
C GLY A 173 8.84 -37.36 -5.59
N CYS A 174 8.61 -36.15 -5.06
CA CYS A 174 8.07 -34.99 -5.79
C CYS A 174 8.82 -34.63 -7.08
N GLY A 175 10.13 -34.87 -7.16
CA GLY A 175 10.91 -34.62 -8.38
C GLY A 175 10.49 -35.47 -9.59
N ALA A 176 9.77 -36.58 -9.38
CA ALA A 176 9.20 -37.38 -10.46
C ALA A 176 7.82 -36.87 -10.92
N VAL A 177 7.14 -36.08 -10.08
CA VAL A 177 5.76 -35.61 -10.32
C VAL A 177 5.74 -34.16 -10.79
N PHE A 178 6.67 -33.34 -10.31
CA PHE A 178 6.75 -31.91 -10.60
C PHE A 178 7.96 -31.56 -11.50
N PRO A 179 7.86 -30.48 -12.30
CA PRO A 179 6.70 -29.61 -12.45
C PRO A 179 5.56 -30.27 -13.24
N LYS A 180 4.31 -29.94 -12.89
CA LYS A 180 3.14 -30.24 -13.72
C LYS A 180 2.72 -28.98 -14.45
N GLU A 181 2.30 -29.12 -15.71
CA GLU A 181 1.79 -27.98 -16.47
C GLU A 181 0.26 -27.99 -16.49
N VAL A 182 -0.36 -26.82 -16.34
CA VAL A 182 -1.80 -26.63 -16.50
C VAL A 182 -2.09 -25.37 -17.29
N PHE A 183 -3.02 -25.46 -18.25
CA PHE A 183 -3.51 -24.31 -18.98
C PHE A 183 -4.85 -23.88 -18.41
N VAL A 184 -4.93 -22.64 -17.93
CA VAL A 184 -6.15 -22.05 -17.38
C VAL A 184 -6.81 -21.21 -18.47
N GLN A 185 -8.12 -21.39 -18.66
CA GLN A 185 -8.92 -20.63 -19.63
C GLN A 185 -9.96 -19.78 -18.90
N ALA A 186 -10.28 -18.61 -19.45
CA ALA A 186 -11.31 -17.74 -18.89
C ALA A 186 -12.65 -18.45 -18.68
N ASN A 187 -13.24 -18.26 -17.50
CA ASN A 187 -14.53 -18.79 -17.06
C ASN A 187 -14.64 -20.32 -17.16
N LYS A 188 -13.52 -21.05 -17.12
CA LYS A 188 -13.50 -22.51 -17.10
C LYS A 188 -12.93 -23.03 -15.79
N THR A 189 -13.42 -24.20 -15.39
CA THR A 189 -12.88 -24.99 -14.30
C THR A 189 -11.99 -26.10 -14.86
N VAL A 190 -10.83 -26.30 -14.25
CA VAL A 190 -9.86 -27.35 -14.62
C VAL A 190 -9.58 -28.20 -13.38
N GLU A 191 -9.78 -29.52 -13.51
CA GLU A 191 -9.43 -30.47 -12.47
C GLU A 191 -7.97 -30.93 -12.63
N LEU A 192 -7.18 -30.78 -11.57
CA LEU A 192 -5.78 -31.19 -11.54
C LEU A 192 -5.52 -32.03 -10.28
N ASN A 193 -5.63 -33.35 -10.43
CA ASN A 193 -5.24 -34.30 -9.39
C ASN A 193 -3.73 -34.60 -9.46
N ILE A 194 -3.10 -34.66 -8.30
CA ILE A 194 -1.67 -34.86 -8.14
C ILE A 194 -1.48 -36.06 -7.22
N ASP A 195 -0.79 -37.08 -7.71
CA ASP A 195 -0.49 -38.28 -6.95
C ASP A 195 1.02 -38.35 -6.75
N ILE A 196 1.45 -38.45 -5.50
CA ILE A 196 2.84 -38.47 -5.08
C ILE A 196 3.08 -39.80 -4.39
N ASP A 197 3.77 -40.69 -5.12
CA ASP A 197 4.28 -41.93 -4.57
C ASP A 197 5.55 -41.64 -3.75
N THR A 198 5.46 -41.84 -2.44
CA THR A 198 6.60 -41.64 -1.52
C THR A 198 7.66 -42.73 -1.68
N GLY A 199 7.34 -43.85 -2.34
CA GLY A 199 8.20 -45.01 -2.50
C GLY A 199 8.43 -45.82 -1.21
N ILE A 200 7.70 -45.51 -0.14
CA ILE A 200 7.73 -46.27 1.12
C ILE A 200 7.09 -47.64 0.88
N ARG A 201 7.73 -48.72 1.32
CA ARG A 201 7.28 -50.11 1.18
C ARG A 201 7.84 -50.99 2.27
#